data_AF-A0A146K5D5-F1
#
_entry.id   AF-A0A146K5D5-F1
#
_cell.length_a   1.000
_cell.length_b   1.000
_cell.length_c   1.000
_cell.angle_alpha   90.00
_cell.angle_beta   90.00
_cell.angle_gamma   90.00
#
_symmetry.space_group_name_H-M   'P 1'
#
loop_
_entity.id
_entity.type
_entity.pdbx_description
1 polymer ?
#
loop_
_entity_poly.entity_id
_entity_poly.type
_entity_poly.pdbx_seq_one_letter_code
_entity_poly.pdbx_strand_id
1 'polypeptide(L)' 'LKTLTGKILTVDAKPYNTVQDIKQMVEEKEGIPADILRLVYIKNDEKQHGLQLENDKSLAFYNIQKQDMIHILLRMKGG' A
#
# COMPACT_ATOMS: atom_id res chain seq x y z
N LEU A 1 6.18 -2.77 2.94
CA LEU A 1 5.20 -1.71 3.27
C LEU A 1 5.73 -0.91 4.46
N LYS A 2 5.46 0.40 4.53
CA LYS A 2 5.82 1.24 5.68
C LYS A 2 4.57 1.92 6.24
N THR A 3 4.31 1.75 7.53
CA THR A 3 3.17 2.39 8.22
C THR A 3 3.47 3.85 8.57
N LEU A 4 2.44 4.61 8.94
CA LEU A 4 2.57 5.96 9.50
C LEU A 4 3.49 6.04 10.74
N THR A 5 3.51 4.98 11.55
CA THR A 5 4.36 4.88 12.73
C THR A 5 5.83 4.56 12.39
N GLY A 6 6.15 4.41 11.10
CA GLY A 6 7.49 4.06 10.62
C GLY A 6 7.81 2.57 10.67
N LYS A 7 6.88 1.72 11.12
CA LYS A 7 7.06 0.26 11.14
C LYS A 7 7.08 -0.28 9.71
N ILE A 8 8.05 -1.16 9.43
CA ILE A 8 8.14 -1.86 8.16
C ILE A 8 7.36 -3.18 8.28
N LEU A 9 6.38 -3.36 7.40
CA LEU A 9 5.59 -4.58 7.28
C LEU A 9 5.94 -5.33 6.00
N THR A 10 6.30 -6.60 6.14
CA THR A 10 6.58 -7.51 5.02
C THR A 10 5.35 -8.33 4.70
N VAL A 11 4.86 -8.21 3.46
CA VAL A 11 3.75 -8.99 2.91
C VAL A 11 4.24 -9.80 1.72
N ASP A 12 3.70 -11.01 1.54
CA ASP A 12 4.01 -11.85 0.40
C ASP A 12 3.06 -11.52 -0.76
N ALA A 13 3.34 -10.38 -1.39
CA ALA A 13 2.55 -9.85 -2.48
C ALA A 13 3.09 -10.34 -3.83
N LYS A 14 2.18 -10.77 -4.70
CA LYS A 14 2.50 -11.18 -6.07
C LYS A 14 2.17 -10.05 -7.05
N PRO A 15 2.82 -9.99 -8.24
CA PRO A 15 2.58 -8.91 -9.20
C PRO A 15 1.13 -8.77 -9.67
N TYR A 16 0.38 -9.88 -9.70
CA TYR A 16 -1.02 -9.91 -10.07
C TYR A 16 -1.98 -9.57 -8.92
N ASN A 17 -1.49 -9.46 -7.68
CA ASN A 17 -2.35 -9.04 -6.58
C ASN A 17 -2.80 -7.60 -6.79
N THR A 18 -4.08 -7.37 -6.50
CA THR A 18 -4.68 -6.05 -6.52
C THR A 18 -4.31 -5.28 -5.26
N VAL A 19 -4.42 -3.95 -5.33
CA VAL A 19 -4.27 -3.08 -4.16
C VAL A 19 -5.26 -3.45 -3.06
N GLN A 20 -6.47 -3.93 -3.42
CA GLN A 20 -7.43 -4.45 -2.46
C GLN A 20 -6.90 -5.69 -1.73
N ASP A 21 -6.30 -6.65 -2.45
CA ASP A 21 -5.69 -7.84 -1.83
C ASP A 21 -4.61 -7.44 -0.83
N ILE A 22 -3.77 -6.46 -1.17
CA ILE A 22 -2.70 -5.99 -0.27
C ILE A 22 -3.28 -5.37 0.99
N LYS A 23 -4.37 -4.60 0.89
CA LYS A 23 -5.04 -4.03 2.07
C LYS A 23 -5.61 -5.14 2.96
N GLN A 24 -6.19 -6.18 2.38
CA GLN A 24 -6.68 -7.33 3.14
C GLN A 24 -5.54 -8.06 3.86
N MET A 25 -4.38 -8.26 3.20
CA MET A 25 -3.20 -8.84 3.86
C MET A 25 -2.70 -7.99 5.03
N VAL A 26 -2.83 -6.66 4.95
CA VAL A 26 -2.49 -5.75 6.06
C VAL A 26 -3.52 -5.88 7.18
N GLU A 27 -4.81 -5.97 6.85
CA GLU A 27 -5.89 -6.19 7.81
C GLU A 27 -5.70 -7.50 8.60
N GLU A 28 -5.36 -8.60 7.92
CA GLU A 28 -5.08 -9.88 8.56
C GLU A 28 -3.84 -9.85 9.47
N LYS A 29 -2.85 -9.01 9.17
CA LYS A 29 -1.58 -8.93 9.94
C LYS A 29 -1.61 -7.94 11.09
N GLU A 30 -2.20 -6.76 10.88
CA GLU A 30 -2.20 -5.67 11.87
C GLU A 30 -3.58 -5.46 12.51
N GLY A 31 -4.64 -6.12 12.02
CA GLY A 31 -6.01 -5.94 12.51
C GLY A 31 -6.66 -4.61 12.10
N ILE A 32 -6.11 -3.92 11.09
CA ILE A 32 -6.59 -2.61 10.63
C ILE A 32 -7.54 -2.80 9.45
N PRO A 33 -8.81 -2.37 9.53
CA PRO A 33 -9.78 -2.55 8.45
C PRO A 33 -9.29 -2.01 7.10
N ALA A 34 -9.42 -2.79 6.03
CA ALA A 34 -8.98 -2.40 4.69
C ALA A 34 -9.65 -1.11 4.16
N ASP A 35 -10.86 -0.78 4.64
CA ASP A 35 -11.63 0.40 4.20
C ASP A 35 -10.98 1.73 4.61
N ILE A 36 -10.30 1.76 5.76
CA ILE A 36 -9.57 2.94 6.26
C ILE A 36 -8.12 2.99 5.79
N LEU A 37 -7.64 1.97 5.08
CA LEU A 37 -6.28 1.95 4.53
C LEU A 37 -6.21 2.67 3.19
N ARG A 38 -5.25 3.59 3.07
CA ARG A 38 -4.83 4.20 1.80
C ARG A 38 -3.39 3.81 1.53
N LEU A 39 -3.16 3.13 0.39
CA LEU A 39 -1.82 2.78 -0.07
C LEU A 39 -1.31 3.89 -1.00
N VAL A 40 -0.07 4.32 -0.75
CA VAL A 40 0.62 5.34 -1.55
C VAL A 40 1.97 4.77 -1.95
N TYR A 41 2.23 4.71 -3.25
CA TYR A 41 3.53 4.34 -3.78
C TYR A 41 4.35 5.59 -4.07
N ILE A 42 5.61 5.60 -3.65
CA ILE A 42 6.55 6.67 -3.92
C ILE A 42 7.68 6.06 -4.73
N LYS A 43 7.84 6.49 -5.99
CA LYS A 43 8.95 6.04 -6.83
C LYS A 43 10.26 6.66 -6.34
N ASN A 44 11.33 5.86 -6.35
CA ASN A 44 12.66 6.33 -5.96
C ASN A 44 13.32 7.23 -7.02
N ASP A 45 12.88 7.14 -8.29
CA ASP A 45 13.55 7.78 -9.44
C ASP A 45 13.01 9.17 -9.82
N GLU A 46 11.83 9.55 -9.33
CA GLU A 46 11.19 10.82 -9.70
C GLU A 46 10.90 11.66 -8.46
N LYS A 47 11.13 12.97 -8.55
CA LYS A 47 10.88 13.98 -7.50
C LYS A 47 9.55 13.73 -6.76
N GLN A 48 9.62 13.03 -5.64
CA GLN A 48 8.64 12.94 -4.53
C GLN A 48 7.14 12.96 -4.90
N HIS A 49 6.72 12.39 -6.03
CA HIS A 49 5.29 12.29 -6.32
C HIS A 49 4.75 10.99 -5.71
N GLY A 50 3.94 11.11 -4.66
CA GLY A 50 3.22 9.99 -4.09
C GLY A 50 2.01 9.64 -4.95
N LEU A 51 2.01 8.46 -5.55
CA LEU A 51 0.89 7.93 -6.30
C LEU A 51 -0.05 7.18 -5.36
N GLN A 52 -1.27 7.68 -5.19
CA GLN A 52 -2.30 6.92 -4.49
C GLN A 52 -2.70 5.72 -5.36
N LEU A 53 -2.63 4.53 -4.78
CA LEU A 53 -2.99 3.30 -5.47
C LEU A 53 -4.51 3.06 -5.41
N GLU A 54 -5.07 2.62 -6.53
CA GLU A 54 -6.49 2.31 -6.69
C GLU A 54 -6.77 0.82 -6.48
N ASN A 55 -7.86 0.50 -5.79
CA ASN A 55 -8.19 -0.86 -5.33
C ASN A 55 -8.28 -1.91 -6.46
N ASP A 56 -8.68 -1.48 -7.66
CA ASP A 56 -8.91 -2.33 -8.85
C ASP A 56 -7.63 -2.59 -9.66
N LYS A 57 -6.53 -1.88 -9.38
CA LYS A 57 -5.26 -2.03 -10.09
C LYS A 57 -4.35 -3.04 -9.39
N SER A 58 -3.58 -3.77 -10.20
CA SER A 58 -2.56 -4.70 -9.71
C SER A 58 -1.24 -4.00 -9.42
N LEU A 59 -0.37 -4.64 -8.65
CA LEU A 59 0.99 -4.15 -8.43
C LEU A 59 1.79 -4.06 -9.75
N ALA A 60 1.59 -5.04 -10.64
CA ALA A 60 2.20 -5.05 -11.97
C ALA A 60 1.76 -3.87 -12.85
N PHE A 61 0.49 -3.42 -12.73
CA PHE A 61 0.01 -2.24 -13.47
C PHE A 61 0.81 -0.98 -13.14
N TYR A 62 1.20 -0.82 -11.87
CA TYR A 62 2.05 0.28 -11.42
C TYR A 62 3.55 -0.01 -11.54
N ASN A 63 3.92 -1.17 -12.08
CA ASN A 63 5.30 -1.66 -12.17
C ASN A 63 6.03 -1.68 -10.82
N ILE A 64 5.30 -1.99 -9.74
CA ILE A 64 5.86 -2.07 -8.38
C ILE A 64 6.64 -3.37 -8.23
N GLN A 65 7.91 -3.25 -7.83
CA GLN A 65 8.81 -4.37 -7.61
C GLN A 65 8.97 -4.69 -6.11
N LYS A 66 9.61 -5.82 -5.82
CA LYS A 66 9.85 -6.28 -4.43
C LYS A 66 10.69 -5.30 -3.59
N GLN A 67 11.57 -4.55 -4.24
CA GLN A 67 12.46 -3.57 -3.59
C GLN A 67 11.78 -2.21 -3.36
N ASP A 68 10.60 -2.01 -3.93
CA ASP A 68 9.87 -0.75 -3.80
C ASP A 68 9.16 -0.63 -2.45
N MET A 69 9.07 0.60 -1.96
CA MET A 69 8.39 0.90 -0.70
C MET A 69 7.03 1.56 -0.95
N ILE A 70 5.96 0.82 -0.63
CA ILE A 70 4.61 1.38 -0.51
C ILE A 70 4.40 1.86 0.93
N HIS A 71 3.90 3.09 1.06
CA HIS A 71 3.51 3.71 2.33
C HIS A 71 2.02 3.50 2.59
N ILE A 72 1.68 3.20 3.84
CA ILE A 72 0.30 3.03 4.31
C ILE A 72 -0.09 4.29 5.08
N LEU A 73 -1.19 4.91 4.65
CA LEU A 73 -1.84 6.04 5.32
C LEU A 73 -3.20 5.59 5.86
N LEU A 74 -3.61 6.14 7.00
CA LEU A 74 -4.95 5.95 7.55
C LEU A 74 -5.87 7.07 7.08
N ARG A 75 -7.04 6.72 6.57
CA ARG A 75 -8.12 7.67 6.32
C ARG A 75 -8.86 7.92 7.64
N MET A 76 -8.72 9.11 8.19
CA MET A 76 -9.57 9.55 9.30
C MET A 76 -10.97 9.84 8.73
N LYS A 77 -12.00 9.14 9.23
CA LYS A 77 -13.40 9.55 9.02
C LYS A 77 -13.59 10.80 9.88
N GLY A 78 -13.42 11.98 9.28
CA GLY A 78 -13.85 13.24 9.88
C GLY A 78 -15.37 13.21 9.99
N GLY A 79 -15.88 13.47 11.20
CA GLY A 79 -17.32 13.63 11.45
C GLY A 79 -17.87 14.93 10.88
#